data_AF-A0A939XIB8-F1
#
_entry.id   AF-A0A939XIB8-F1
#
_cell.length_a   1.000
_cell.length_b   1.000
_cell.length_c   1.000
_cell.angle_alpha   90.00
_cell.angle_beta   90.00
_cell.angle_gamma   90.00
#
_symmetry.space_group_name_H-M   'P 1'
#
loop_
_entity.id
_entity.type
_entity.pdbx_description
1 polymer ?
#
loop_
_entity_poly.entity_id
_entity_poly.type
_entity_poly.pdbx_seq_one_letter_code
_entity_poly.pdbx_strand_id
1 'polypeptide(L)'
;MHKFRFKLEGVLSVKMRLEEQAKAAFASAMQTLNACEQKRDEAAARVRAYEQKLEELVNGILNITEITVCKDAIRIVREDLVEKENAVKRAQNRVEMCRKNLSNAIMERKTIEKLKEKEFEEYIKEYNDEERKQIDELVSYRHNAGV
;
A
#
# COMPACT_ATOMS: atom_id res chain seq x y z
N MET A 1 -29.21 26.21 16.53
CA MET A 1 -27.84 25.87 16.11
C MET A 1 -27.88 25.36 14.68
N HIS A 2 -27.25 26.07 13.74
CA HIS A 2 -27.13 25.53 12.38
C HIS A 2 -26.19 24.32 12.39
N LYS A 3 -26.36 23.40 11.44
CA LYS A 3 -25.54 22.19 11.34
C LYS A 3 -24.44 22.47 10.32
N PHE A 4 -23.17 22.26 10.69
CA PHE A 4 -22.06 22.33 9.75
C PHE A 4 -22.27 21.35 8.58
N ARG A 5 -22.06 21.83 7.36
CA ARG A 5 -22.15 21.02 6.14
C ARG A 5 -20.94 21.28 5.27
N PHE A 6 -20.06 20.29 5.18
CA PHE A 6 -18.92 20.34 4.28
C PHE A 6 -19.37 20.09 2.83
N LYS A 7 -19.05 21.00 1.92
CA LYS A 7 -19.52 20.93 0.52
C LYS A 7 -18.94 19.74 -0.24
N LEU A 8 -17.77 19.24 0.17
CA LEU A 8 -17.03 18.19 -0.52
C LEU A 8 -17.12 16.82 0.17
N GLU A 9 -18.15 16.56 0.99
CA GLU A 9 -18.32 15.23 1.64
C GLU A 9 -18.38 14.08 0.61
N GLY A 10 -19.04 14.31 -0.53
CA GLY A 10 -19.08 13.34 -1.62
C GLY A 10 -17.68 13.04 -2.17
N VAL A 11 -16.86 14.08 -2.36
CA VAL A 11 -15.47 13.92 -2.82
C VAL A 11 -14.62 13.20 -1.78
N LEU A 12 -14.76 13.56 -0.50
CA LEU A 12 -14.05 12.92 0.60
C LEU A 12 -14.34 11.42 0.65
N SER A 13 -15.61 11.03 0.58
CA SER A 13 -16.02 9.61 0.60
C SER A 13 -15.45 8.83 -0.59
N VAL A 14 -15.41 9.43 -1.78
CA VAL A 14 -14.78 8.83 -2.96
C VAL A 14 -13.27 8.66 -2.76
N LYS A 15 -12.57 9.66 -2.21
CA LYS A 15 -11.14 9.57 -1.92
C LYS A 15 -10.82 8.50 -0.88
N MET A 16 -11.64 8.35 0.16
CA MET A 16 -11.51 7.26 1.14
C MET A 16 -11.65 5.89 0.47
N ARG A 17 -12.63 5.72 -0.42
CA ARG A 17 -12.80 4.46 -1.16
C ARG A 17 -11.64 4.15 -2.10
N LEU A 18 -11.10 5.17 -2.79
CA LEU A 18 -9.93 5.02 -3.66
C LEU A 18 -8.68 4.64 -2.87
N GLU A 19 -8.47 5.22 -1.68
CA GLU A 19 -7.39 4.80 -0.78
C GLU A 19 -7.56 3.32 -0.38
N GLU A 20 -8.76 2.89 -0.02
CA GLU A 20 -9.01 1.49 0.37
C GLU A 20 -8.74 0.51 -0.79
N GLN A 21 -9.17 0.87 -2.00
CA GLN A 21 -8.84 0.10 -3.21
C GLN A 21 -7.32 0.04 -3.46
N ALA A 22 -6.60 1.14 -3.25
CA ALA A 22 -5.16 1.18 -3.41
C ALA A 22 -4.44 0.31 -2.34
N LYS A 23 -4.95 0.28 -1.09
CA LYS A 23 -4.45 -0.60 -0.03
C LYS A 23 -4.63 -2.07 -0.40
N ALA A 24 -5.84 -2.44 -0.84
CA ALA A 24 -6.13 -3.80 -1.27
C ALA A 24 -5.23 -4.23 -2.45
N ALA A 25 -5.05 -3.35 -3.44
CA ALA A 25 -4.16 -3.62 -4.57
C ALA A 25 -2.69 -3.78 -4.15
N PHE A 26 -2.21 -2.97 -3.21
CA PHE A 26 -0.87 -3.10 -2.64
C PHE A 26 -0.69 -4.42 -1.89
N ALA A 27 -1.65 -4.79 -1.03
CA ALA A 27 -1.62 -6.06 -0.31
C ALA A 27 -1.59 -7.27 -1.26
N SER A 28 -2.42 -7.26 -2.31
CA SER A 28 -2.43 -8.31 -3.33
C SER A 28 -1.11 -8.39 -4.11
N ALA A 29 -0.50 -7.25 -4.46
CA ALA A 29 0.81 -7.22 -5.10
C ALA A 29 1.89 -7.82 -4.20
N MET A 30 1.85 -7.52 -2.89
CA MET A 30 2.79 -8.06 -1.91
C MET A 30 2.65 -9.58 -1.75
N GLN A 31 1.41 -10.08 -1.69
CA GLN A 31 1.15 -11.53 -1.67
C GLN A 31 1.71 -12.22 -2.91
N THR A 32 1.55 -11.60 -4.08
CA THR A 32 2.09 -12.11 -5.34
C THR A 32 3.62 -12.16 -5.32
N LEU A 33 4.26 -11.10 -4.81
CA LEU A 33 5.71 -11.05 -4.65
C LEU A 33 6.20 -12.19 -3.75
N ASN A 34 5.60 -12.35 -2.57
CA ASN A 34 5.97 -13.42 -1.63
C ASN A 34 5.84 -14.81 -2.28
N ALA A 35 4.76 -15.06 -3.02
CA ALA A 35 4.56 -16.33 -3.72
C ALA A 35 5.61 -16.55 -4.85
N CYS A 36 6.01 -15.49 -5.56
CA CYS A 36 7.08 -15.57 -6.55
C CYS A 36 8.44 -15.85 -5.89
N GLU A 37 8.74 -15.20 -4.77
CA GLU A 37 9.99 -15.41 -4.03
C GLU A 37 10.08 -16.84 -3.48
N GLN A 38 8.99 -17.35 -2.90
CA GLN A 38 8.92 -18.75 -2.46
C GLN A 38 9.23 -19.73 -3.60
N LYS A 39 8.61 -19.55 -4.77
CA LYS A 39 8.87 -20.42 -5.95
C LYS A 39 10.31 -20.32 -6.46
N ARG A 40 10.91 -19.13 -6.39
CA ARG A 40 12.33 -18.93 -6.72
C ARG A 40 13.21 -19.69 -5.72
N ASP A 41 12.90 -19.60 -4.42
CA ASP A 41 13.70 -20.23 -3.37
C ASP A 41 13.62 -21.77 -3.43
N GLU A 42 12.45 -22.30 -3.78
CA GLU A 42 12.26 -23.73 -4.09
C GLU A 42 13.11 -24.17 -5.31
N ALA A 43 13.15 -23.37 -6.38
CA ALA A 43 14.01 -23.65 -7.53
C ALA A 43 15.50 -23.59 -7.16
N ALA A 44 15.92 -22.58 -6.40
CA ALA A 44 17.30 -22.45 -5.92
C ALA A 44 17.72 -23.60 -5.00
N ALA A 45 16.81 -24.07 -4.13
CA ALA A 45 17.04 -25.25 -3.30
C ALA A 45 17.22 -26.51 -4.14
N ARG A 46 16.42 -26.69 -5.21
CA ARG A 46 16.60 -27.81 -6.15
C ARG A 46 17.94 -27.76 -6.87
N VAL A 47 18.39 -26.57 -7.31
CA VAL A 47 19.74 -26.42 -7.91
C VAL A 47 20.81 -26.90 -6.93
N ARG A 48 20.78 -26.41 -5.67
CA ARG A 48 21.74 -26.81 -4.63
C ARG A 48 21.72 -28.32 -4.36
N ALA A 49 20.54 -28.93 -4.33
CA ALA A 49 20.41 -30.37 -4.12
C ALA A 49 21.04 -31.19 -5.26
N TYR A 50 20.85 -30.77 -6.52
CA TYR A 50 21.51 -31.44 -7.65
C TYR A 50 23.03 -31.19 -7.69
N GLU A 51 23.49 -30.01 -7.29
CA GLU A 51 24.92 -29.71 -7.17
C GLU A 51 25.60 -30.60 -6.11
N GLN A 52 24.97 -30.77 -4.94
CA GLN A 52 25.43 -31.70 -3.91
C GLN A 52 25.46 -33.13 -4.40
N LYS A 53 24.40 -33.59 -5.08
CA LYS A 53 24.36 -34.93 -5.69
C LYS A 53 25.46 -35.12 -6.73
N LEU A 54 25.76 -34.10 -7.53
CA LEU A 54 26.84 -34.16 -8.51
C LEU A 54 28.20 -34.30 -7.81
N GLU A 55 28.43 -33.58 -6.71
CA GLU A 55 29.64 -33.69 -5.91
C GLU A 55 29.82 -35.11 -5.32
N GLU A 56 28.76 -35.71 -4.79
CA GLU A 56 28.75 -37.10 -4.32
C GLU A 56 29.09 -38.10 -5.43
N LEU A 57 28.49 -37.94 -6.62
CA LEU A 57 28.74 -38.81 -7.78
C LEU A 57 30.18 -38.72 -8.29
N VAL A 58 30.81 -37.54 -8.19
CA VAL A 58 32.19 -37.31 -8.62
C VAL A 58 33.19 -37.85 -7.59
N ASN A 59 32.86 -37.77 -6.29
CA ASN A 59 33.71 -38.27 -5.21
C ASN A 59 33.56 -39.78 -4.93
N GLY A 60 32.49 -40.40 -5.44
CA GLY A 60 32.20 -41.83 -5.29
C GLY A 60 32.68 -42.70 -6.46
N ILE A 61 31.97 -43.81 -6.70
CA ILE A 61 32.21 -44.66 -7.87
C ILE A 61 31.67 -43.94 -9.10
N LEU A 62 32.57 -43.59 -10.02
CA LEU A 62 32.25 -42.80 -11.20
C LEU A 62 31.27 -43.53 -12.13
N ASN A 63 30.03 -43.04 -12.18
CA ASN A 63 29.04 -43.40 -13.19
C ASN A 63 28.82 -42.23 -14.15
N ILE A 64 29.42 -42.32 -15.35
CA ILE A 64 29.41 -41.25 -16.35
C ILE A 64 27.98 -40.89 -16.79
N THR A 65 27.10 -41.88 -16.90
CA THR A 65 25.70 -41.68 -17.30
C THR A 65 24.94 -40.87 -16.26
N GLU A 66 25.06 -41.24 -14.99
CA GLU A 66 24.41 -40.51 -13.88
C GLU A 66 24.94 -39.09 -13.73
N ILE A 67 26.25 -38.89 -13.88
CA ILE A 67 26.89 -37.57 -13.87
C ILE A 67 26.32 -36.69 -14.99
N THR A 68 26.16 -37.24 -16.20
CA THR A 68 25.62 -36.50 -17.36
C THR A 68 24.17 -36.10 -17.12
N VAL A 69 23.33 -37.04 -16.67
CA VAL A 69 21.92 -36.77 -16.33
C VAL A 69 21.82 -35.71 -15.22
N CYS A 70 22.68 -35.76 -14.21
CA CYS A 70 22.70 -34.78 -13.12
C CYS A 70 23.07 -33.38 -13.64
N LYS A 71 24.09 -33.27 -14.50
CA LYS A 71 24.48 -32.00 -15.14
C LYS A 71 23.36 -31.41 -16.00
N ASP A 72 22.66 -32.24 -16.76
CA ASP A 72 21.50 -31.81 -17.55
C ASP A 72 20.35 -31.33 -16.67
N ALA A 73 20.08 -32.03 -15.56
CA ALA A 73 19.08 -31.60 -14.59
C ALA A 73 19.43 -30.23 -13.97
N ILE A 74 20.70 -30.02 -13.59
CA ILE A 74 21.18 -28.71 -13.09
C ILE A 74 20.93 -27.62 -14.13
N ARG A 75 21.26 -27.87 -15.40
CA ARG A 75 21.05 -26.90 -16.48
C ARG A 75 19.58 -26.51 -16.60
N ILE A 76 18.67 -27.49 -16.66
CA ILE A 76 17.22 -27.27 -16.78
C ILE A 76 16.69 -26.48 -15.57
N VAL A 77 17.08 -26.85 -14.35
CA VAL A 77 16.58 -26.16 -13.15
C VAL A 77 17.16 -24.75 -13.03
N ARG A 78 18.40 -24.51 -13.49
CA ARG A 78 18.96 -23.15 -13.58
C ARG A 78 18.21 -22.27 -14.58
N GLU A 79 17.81 -22.83 -15.73
CA GLU A 79 16.95 -22.14 -16.69
C GLU A 79 15.60 -21.75 -16.06
N ASP A 80 14.92 -22.67 -15.35
CA ASP A 80 13.70 -22.37 -14.57
C ASP A 80 13.95 -21.31 -13.49
N LEU A 81 15.08 -21.37 -12.78
CA LEU A 81 15.43 -20.38 -11.76
C LEU A 81 15.51 -18.96 -12.34
N VAL A 82 16.13 -18.78 -13.51
CA VAL A 82 16.21 -17.48 -14.19
C VAL A 82 14.80 -16.96 -14.55
N GLU A 83 13.90 -17.83 -15.01
CA GLU A 83 12.51 -17.45 -15.27
C GLU A 83 11.79 -16.98 -14.00
N LYS A 84 12.00 -17.69 -12.87
CA LYS A 84 11.42 -17.34 -11.57
C LYS A 84 12.01 -16.04 -11.01
N GLU A 85 13.31 -15.80 -11.17
CA GLU A 85 13.94 -14.53 -10.81
C GLU A 85 13.34 -13.36 -11.61
N ASN A 86 13.11 -13.56 -12.91
CA ASN A 86 12.43 -12.56 -13.73
C ASN A 86 10.98 -12.32 -13.29
N ALA A 87 10.27 -13.36 -12.84
CA ALA A 87 8.95 -13.22 -12.26
C ALA A 87 8.97 -12.40 -10.95
N VAL A 88 9.95 -12.64 -10.07
CA VAL A 88 10.17 -11.84 -8.85
C VAL A 88 10.42 -10.37 -9.22
N LYS A 89 11.32 -10.08 -10.17
CA LYS A 89 11.59 -8.70 -10.61
C LYS A 89 10.32 -8.00 -11.12
N ARG A 90 9.47 -8.70 -11.89
CA ARG A 90 8.18 -8.16 -12.34
C ARG A 90 7.23 -7.88 -11.17
N ALA A 91 7.15 -8.79 -10.20
CA ALA A 91 6.32 -8.61 -9.01
C ALA A 91 6.81 -7.44 -8.12
N GLN A 92 8.13 -7.28 -7.95
CA GLN A 92 8.73 -6.15 -7.25
C GLN A 92 8.36 -4.81 -7.90
N ASN A 93 8.48 -4.72 -9.23
CA ASN A 93 8.05 -3.54 -9.98
C ASN A 93 6.55 -3.24 -9.78
N ARG A 94 5.72 -4.28 -9.71
CA ARG A 94 4.29 -4.12 -9.44
C ARG A 94 4.01 -3.60 -8.03
N VAL A 95 4.69 -4.12 -7.01
CA VAL A 95 4.60 -3.64 -5.63
C VAL A 95 4.99 -2.17 -5.56
N GLU A 96 6.09 -1.78 -6.22
CA GLU A 96 6.55 -0.40 -6.27
C GLU A 96 5.54 0.56 -6.92
N MET A 97 4.90 0.15 -8.03
CA MET A 97 3.81 0.92 -8.62
C MET A 97 2.61 1.06 -7.67
N CYS A 98 2.18 -0.04 -7.06
CA CYS A 98 1.05 -0.03 -6.11
C CYS A 98 1.37 0.83 -4.88
N ARG A 99 2.62 0.83 -4.40
CA ARG A 99 3.09 1.67 -3.29
C ARG A 99 2.96 3.15 -3.62
N LYS A 100 3.42 3.56 -4.81
CA LYS A 100 3.28 4.96 -5.28
C LYS A 100 1.82 5.37 -5.39
N ASN A 101 0.97 4.51 -5.97
CA ASN A 101 -0.46 4.79 -6.09
C ASN A 101 -1.15 4.93 -4.73
N LEU A 102 -0.82 4.05 -3.77
CA LEU A 102 -1.34 4.14 -2.41
C LEU A 102 -0.89 5.43 -1.72
N SER A 103 0.39 5.80 -1.85
CA SER A 103 0.92 7.05 -1.30
C SER A 103 0.15 8.28 -1.83
N ASN A 104 -0.08 8.32 -3.14
CA ASN A 104 -0.83 9.39 -3.78
C ASN A 104 -2.29 9.43 -3.30
N ALA A 105 -2.97 8.27 -3.23
CA ALA A 105 -4.35 8.20 -2.75
C ALA A 105 -4.50 8.69 -1.30
N ILE A 106 -3.55 8.33 -0.43
CA ILE A 106 -3.49 8.82 0.96
C ILE A 106 -3.31 10.34 0.99
N MET A 107 -2.38 10.86 0.19
CA MET A 107 -2.11 12.30 0.12
C MET A 107 -3.33 13.09 -0.33
N GLU A 108 -4.02 12.63 -1.38
CA GLU A 108 -5.23 13.25 -1.89
C GLU A 108 -6.36 13.23 -0.85
N ARG A 109 -6.63 12.09 -0.18
CA ARG A 109 -7.63 12.04 0.90
C ARG A 109 -7.28 13.03 2.01
N LYS A 110 -6.04 13.00 2.52
CA LYS A 110 -5.59 13.90 3.59
C LYS A 110 -5.71 15.37 3.22
N THR A 111 -5.57 15.71 1.94
CA THR A 111 -5.71 17.08 1.46
C THR A 111 -7.15 17.57 1.62
N ILE A 112 -8.14 16.73 1.26
CA ILE A 112 -9.56 17.05 1.41
C ILE A 112 -9.97 17.05 2.90
N GLU A 113 -9.42 16.14 3.72
CA GLU A 113 -9.67 16.17 5.17
C GLU A 113 -9.18 17.45 5.83
N LYS A 114 -7.96 17.90 5.50
CA LYS A 114 -7.44 19.17 6.01
C LYS A 114 -8.30 20.37 5.58
N LEU A 115 -8.87 20.34 4.38
CA LEU A 115 -9.79 21.39 3.94
C LEU A 115 -11.07 21.37 4.77
N LYS A 116 -11.62 20.17 5.05
CA LYS A 116 -12.79 20.00 5.92
C LYS A 116 -12.53 20.51 7.34
N GLU A 117 -11.36 20.20 7.91
CA GLU A 117 -10.94 20.68 9.23
C GLU A 117 -10.90 22.21 9.27
N LYS A 118 -10.29 22.85 8.27
CA LYS A 118 -10.24 24.32 8.17
C LYS A 118 -11.62 24.96 8.03
N GLU A 119 -12.46 24.44 7.13
CA GLU A 119 -13.84 24.95 6.97
C GLU A 119 -14.64 24.78 8.26
N PHE A 120 -14.37 23.72 9.03
CA PHE A 120 -15.01 23.50 10.32
C PHE A 120 -14.52 24.49 11.39
N GLU A 121 -13.22 24.76 11.45
CA GLU A 121 -12.65 25.77 12.35
C GLU A 121 -13.20 27.17 12.07
N GLU A 122 -13.30 27.55 10.80
CA GLU A 122 -13.90 28.81 10.36
C GLU A 122 -15.39 28.89 10.78
N TYR A 123 -16.14 27.82 10.55
CA TYR A 123 -17.54 27.73 10.97
C TYR A 123 -17.72 27.93 12.49
N ILE A 124 -16.86 27.32 13.31
CA ILE A 124 -16.90 27.49 14.78
C ILE A 124 -16.56 28.93 15.17
N LYS A 125 -15.60 29.55 14.50
CA LYS A 125 -15.23 30.94 14.76
C LYS A 125 -16.37 31.90 14.44
N GLU A 126 -16.98 31.78 13.27
CA GLU A 126 -18.14 32.60 12.86
C GLU A 126 -19.31 32.44 13.84
N TYR A 127 -19.59 31.20 14.24
CA TYR A 127 -20.64 30.90 15.22
C TYR A 127 -20.39 31.62 16.56
N ASN A 128 -19.17 31.55 17.09
CA ASN A 128 -18.82 32.21 18.35
C ASN A 128 -18.89 33.75 18.24
N ASP A 129 -18.53 34.30 17.08
CA ASP A 129 -18.61 35.74 16.82
C ASP A 129 -20.08 36.21 16.73
N GLU A 130 -20.97 35.41 16.12
CA GLU A 130 -22.42 35.66 16.12
C GLU A 130 -23.03 35.58 17.52
N GLU A 131 -22.68 34.56 18.32
CA GLU A 131 -23.15 34.45 19.71
C GLU A 131 -22.71 35.65 20.56
N ARG A 132 -21.45 36.11 20.41
CA ARG A 132 -20.96 37.31 21.10
C ARG A 132 -21.76 38.55 20.73
N LYS A 133 -22.03 38.77 19.45
CA LYS A 133 -22.84 39.91 18.98
C LYS A 133 -24.25 39.87 19.57
N GLN A 134 -24.89 38.70 19.58
CA GLN A 134 -26.23 38.55 20.17
C GLN A 134 -26.24 38.85 21.67
N ILE A 135 -25.19 38.45 22.40
CA ILE A 135 -25.03 38.80 23.82
C ILE A 135 -24.88 40.32 24.00
N ASP A 136 -24.03 40.97 23.22
CA ASP A 136 -23.80 42.42 23.31
C ASP A 136 -25.07 43.23 22.98
N GLU A 137 -25.85 42.80 22.00
CA GLU A 137 -27.15 43.38 21.67
C GLU A 137 -28.16 43.23 22.82
N LEU A 138 -28.25 42.04 23.44
CA LEU A 138 -29.13 41.79 24.59
C LEU A 138 -28.75 42.62 25.82
N VAL A 139 -27.45 42.78 26.10
CA VAL A 139 -26.95 43.61 27.20
C VAL A 139 -27.29 45.08 26.96
N SER A 140 -27.09 45.56 25.74
CA SER A 140 -27.43 46.94 25.35
C SER A 140 -28.93 47.22 25.44
N TYR A 141 -29.77 46.26 25.05
CA TYR A 141 -31.23 46.37 25.18
C TYR A 141 -31.69 46.40 26.64
N ARG A 142 -31.05 45.60 27.51
CA ARG A 142 -31.34 45.59 28.96
C ARG A 142 -30.88 46.88 29.67
N HIS A 143 -29.78 47.49 29.25
CA HIS A 143 -29.34 48.79 29.79
C HIS A 143 -30.24 49.94 29.35
N ASN A 144 -30.75 49.93 28.11
CA ASN A 144 -31.65 50.97 27.61
C ASN A 144 -33.10 50.86 28.11
N ALA A 145 -33.57 49.66 28.47
CA ALA A 145 -34.91 49.44 29.02
C ALA A 145 -35.01 49.60 30.56
N GLY A 146 -33.91 49.98 31.22
CA GLY A 146 -33.80 50.14 32.68
C GLY A 146 -33.77 51.59 33.18
N VAL A 147 -34.28 52.55 32.39
CA VAL A 147 -34.59 53.92 32.82
C VAL A 147 -36.10 54.10 32.85
#